data_AF-A0A9E4ME12-F1
#
_entry.id   AF-A0A9E4ME12-F1
#
_cell.length_a   1.000
_cell.length_b   1.000
_cell.length_c   1.000
_cell.angle_alpha   90.00
_cell.angle_beta   90.00
_cell.angle_gamma   90.00
#
_symmetry.space_group_name_H-M   'P 1'
#
loop_
_entity.id
_entity.type
_entity.pdbx_description
1 polymer ?
#
loop_
_entity_poly.entity_id
_entity_poly.type
_entity_poly.pdbx_seq_one_letter_code
_entity_poly.pdbx_strand_id
1 'polypeptide(L)' 'MASYPKKPRATKRRGRHPHNALSAAFCRNVAKAGRYCDGNGLYLEVDPTGTRRWVQRLVIR' A
#
# COMPACT_ATOMS: atom_id res chain seq x y z
N MET A 1 11.75 9.74 39.67
CA MET A 1 11.96 9.29 38.27
C MET A 1 10.87 8.30 37.92
N ALA A 2 9.78 8.74 37.27
CA ALA A 2 8.73 7.82 36.80
C ALA A 2 9.15 7.23 35.45
N SER A 3 9.26 5.90 35.37
CA SER A 3 9.54 5.17 34.14
C SER A 3 8.36 5.30 33.17
N TYR A 4 8.59 5.90 32.01
CA TYR A 4 7.55 6.10 31.00
C TYR A 4 7.16 4.74 30.38
N PRO A 5 5.85 4.41 30.24
CA PRO A 5 5.46 3.14 29.66
C PRO A 5 5.86 3.07 28.17
N LYS A 6 6.58 2.00 27.79
CA LYS A 6 6.88 1.71 26.38
C LYS A 6 5.59 1.39 25.64
N LYS A 7 5.34 2.06 24.51
CA LYS A 7 4.21 1.72 23.63
C LYS A 7 4.34 0.26 23.14
N PRO A 8 3.24 -0.52 23.12
CA PRO A 8 3.27 -1.87 22.59
C PRO A 8 3.65 -1.85 21.10
N ARG A 9 4.49 -2.79 20.67
CA ARG A 9 4.84 -2.94 19.25
C ARG A 9 3.58 -3.33 18.47
N ALA A 10 3.33 -2.65 17.35
CA ALA A 10 2.25 -3.01 16.46
C ALA A 10 2.42 -4.47 15.99
N THR A 11 1.46 -5.33 16.33
CA THR A 11 1.42 -6.72 15.86
C THR A 11 0.92 -6.76 14.41
N LYS A 12 1.33 -7.77 13.63
CA LYS A 12 0.80 -7.94 12.26
C LYS A 12 -0.73 -8.00 12.31
N ARG A 13 -1.40 -7.30 11.39
CA ARG A 13 -2.86 -7.37 11.25
C ARG A 13 -3.29 -8.83 11.11
N ARG A 14 -4.25 -9.25 11.94
CA ARG A 14 -4.92 -10.55 11.79
C ARG A 14 -5.92 -10.45 10.64
N GLY A 15 -5.98 -11.46 9.77
CA GLY A 15 -6.92 -11.51 8.63
C GLY A 15 -6.28 -12.04 7.34
N ARG A 16 -7.11 -12.20 6.30
CA ARG A 16 -6.66 -12.66 4.98
C ARG A 16 -5.71 -11.64 4.38
N HIS A 17 -4.53 -12.08 3.96
CA HIS A 17 -3.67 -11.30 3.07
C HIS A 17 -4.30 -11.35 1.68
N PRO A 18 -4.85 -10.24 1.17
CA PRO A 18 -5.46 -10.25 -0.15
C PRO A 18 -4.38 -10.58 -1.18
N HIS A 19 -4.70 -11.48 -2.12
CA HIS A 19 -3.80 -11.79 -3.21
C HIS A 19 -3.49 -10.49 -3.96
N ASN A 20 -2.21 -10.27 -4.29
CA ASN A 20 -1.73 -9.06 -4.97
C ASN A 20 -1.85 -7.73 -4.21
N ALA A 21 -2.16 -7.73 -2.91
CA ALA A 21 -2.14 -6.49 -2.13
C ALA A 21 -0.73 -5.92 -2.00
N LEU A 22 -0.56 -4.65 -2.35
CA LEU A 22 0.65 -3.90 -2.13
C LEU A 22 0.87 -3.67 -0.64
N SER A 23 2.13 -3.77 -0.23
CA SER A 23 2.51 -3.40 1.13
C SER A 23 2.69 -1.88 1.24
N ALA A 24 2.45 -1.32 2.43
CA ALA A 24 2.74 0.09 2.68
C ALA A 24 4.21 0.46 2.43
N ALA A 25 5.14 -0.49 2.66
CA ALA A 25 6.55 -0.29 2.36
C ALA A 25 6.80 -0.19 0.86
N PHE A 26 6.14 -1.03 0.07
CA PHE A 26 6.21 -0.96 -1.39
C PHE A 26 5.71 0.40 -1.90
N CYS A 27 4.51 0.83 -1.49
CA CYS A 27 3.93 2.10 -1.95
C CYS A 27 4.81 3.32 -1.62
N ARG A 28 5.50 3.30 -0.47
CA ARG A 28 6.41 4.37 -0.06
C ARG A 28 7.69 4.42 -0.90
N ASN A 29 8.23 3.25 -1.24
CA ASN A 29 9.60 3.13 -1.76
C ASN A 29 9.67 2.88 -3.27
N VAL A 30 8.56 2.58 -3.94
CA VAL A 30 8.54 2.38 -5.39
C VAL A 30 8.94 3.66 -6.13
N ALA A 31 10.00 3.58 -6.93
CA ALA A 31 10.54 4.69 -7.72
C ALA A 31 10.45 4.46 -9.23
N LYS A 32 10.36 3.19 -9.65
CA LYS A 32 10.20 2.84 -11.06
C LYS A 32 8.81 3.30 -11.53
N ALA A 33 8.76 3.99 -12.66
CA ALA A 33 7.50 4.36 -13.28
C ALA A 33 6.75 3.10 -13.76
N GLY A 34 5.42 3.13 -13.66
CA GLY A 34 4.58 2.01 -14.07
C GLY A 34 3.29 1.92 -13.28
N ARG A 35 2.52 0.86 -13.55
CA ARG A 35 1.25 0.57 -12.90
C ARG A 35 1.35 -0.72 -12.09
N TYR A 36 1.07 -0.61 -10.80
CA TYR A 36 1.23 -1.70 -9.83
C TYR A 36 -0.13 -2.14 -9.31
N CYS A 37 -0.48 -3.41 -9.50
CA CYS A 37 -1.77 -3.96 -9.07
C CYS A 37 -1.83 -4.10 -7.54
N ASP A 38 -2.93 -3.64 -6.93
CA ASP A 38 -3.27 -3.82 -5.51
C ASP A 38 -4.45 -4.79 -5.31
N GLY A 39 -4.91 -5.43 -6.41
CA GLY A 39 -6.06 -6.33 -6.44
C GLY A 39 -7.38 -5.64 -6.81
N ASN A 40 -8.37 -6.42 -7.26
CA ASN A 40 -9.72 -5.96 -7.60
C ASN A 40 -9.79 -4.75 -8.56
N GLY A 41 -8.84 -4.65 -9.49
CA GLY A 41 -8.78 -3.54 -10.45
C GLY A 41 -8.27 -2.22 -9.85
N LEU A 42 -7.80 -2.20 -8.60
CA LEU A 42 -7.09 -1.07 -8.00
C LEU A 42 -5.62 -1.13 -8.38
N TYR A 43 -5.07 0.01 -8.78
CA TYR A 43 -3.66 0.16 -9.14
C TYR A 43 -3.05 1.41 -8.51
N LEU A 44 -1.79 1.29 -8.10
CA LEU A 44 -0.92 2.44 -7.86
C LEU A 44 -0.19 2.76 -9.16
N GLU A 45 -0.47 3.92 -9.75
CA GLU A 45 0.25 4.43 -10.92
C GLU A 45 1.34 5.39 -10.49
N VAL A 46 2.56 5.15 -10.97
CA VAL A 46 3.76 5.95 -10.73
C VAL A 46 4.19 6.57 -12.05
N ASP A 47 4.12 7.89 -12.15
CA ASP A 47 4.56 8.63 -13.33
C ASP A 47 6.10 8.69 -13.39
N PRO A 48 6.71 8.97 -14.57
CA PRO A 48 8.16 9.15 -14.70
C PRO A 48 8.76 10.23 -13.79
N THR A 49 7.95 11.21 -13.37
CA THR A 49 8.36 12.27 -12.42
C THR A 49 8.34 11.82 -10.96
N GLY A 50 7.88 10.60 -10.67
CA GLY A 50 7.71 10.07 -9.31
C GLY A 50 6.37 10.41 -8.64
N THR A 51 5.49 11.14 -9.33
CA THR A 51 4.11 11.36 -8.86
C THR A 51 3.38 10.03 -8.77
N ARG A 52 2.56 9.88 -7.72
CA ARG A 52 1.83 8.64 -7.41
C ARG A 52 0.34 8.93 -7.31
N ARG A 53 -0.48 8.12 -7.97
CA ARG A 53 -1.95 8.22 -7.92
C ARG A 53 -2.59 6.85 -7.86
N TRP A 54 -3.75 6.77 -7.22
CA TRP A 54 -4.58 5.57 -7.22
C TRP A 54 -5.53 5.59 -8.41
N VAL A 55 -5.62 4.46 -9.11
CA VAL A 55 -6.52 4.27 -10.25
C VAL A 55 -7.36 3.02 -10.01
N GLN A 56 -8.67 3.18 -9.98
CA GLN A 56 -9.61 2.08 -9.88
C GLN A 56 -10.24 1.81 -11.26
N ARG A 57 -10.03 0.60 -11.78
CA ARG A 57 -10.68 0.13 -13.01
C ARG A 57 -11.94 -0.65 -12.63
N LEU A 58 -13.08 -0.24 -13.19
CA LEU A 58 -14.38 -0.89 -12.99
C LEU A 58 -15.08 -1.06 -14.34
N VAL A 59 -16.04 -1.98 -14.39
CA VAL A 59 -17.00 -2.13 -15.49
C VAL A 59 -18.37 -1.89 -14.90
N ILE A 60 -19.12 -0.94 -15.46
CA ILE A 60 -20.52 -0.68 -15.11
C ILE A 60 -21.38 -1.41 -16.14
N ARG A 61 -22.47 -2.03 -15.69
CA ARG A 61 -23.44 -2.73 -16.54
C ARG A 61 -24.75 -1.98 -16.57
#